data_AF-A0A976P094-F1
#
_entry.id   AF-A0A976P094-F1
#
_cell.length_a   1.000
_cell.length_b   1.000
_cell.length_c   1.000
_cell.angle_alpha   90.00
_cell.angle_beta   90.00
_cell.angle_gamma   90.00
#
_symmetry.space_group_name_H-M   'P 1'
#
loop_
_entity.id
_entity.type
_entity.pdbx_description
1 polymer ?
#
loop_
_entity_poly.entity_id
_entity_poly.type
_entity_poly.pdbx_seq_one_letter_code
_entity_poly.pdbx_strand_id
1 'polypeptide(L)'
;MDKFKQEETSNEPIDAAPVWEDAYARHIKLVVSTILHDREDFRALLSADEIAIASRFLTDFQPFEQQLYARLLQRQGPWFRISSLLRYFNQTTQLVTNQQVQDVVHAMIHAHFFQSFPMSLKKLSPSDESTHIDTTLQAIESCASAPELALLYTKMTGSKKHRTKTDVLAAIAKVVKTQRRIDGSRIPLASLMHQIWLDAR
;
A
#
# COMPACT_ATOMS: atom_id res chain seq x y z
N MET A 1 -8.77 -10.26 -67.80
CA MET A 1 -8.03 -11.08 -66.83
C MET A 1 -6.94 -10.20 -66.27
N ASP A 2 -7.07 -9.78 -65.01
CA ASP A 2 -5.95 -9.63 -64.07
C ASP A 2 -6.54 -9.20 -62.73
N LYS A 3 -6.64 -10.17 -61.83
CA LYS A 3 -7.10 -10.00 -60.45
C LYS A 3 -5.88 -9.62 -59.61
N PHE A 4 -5.80 -8.37 -59.18
CA PHE A 4 -4.90 -7.99 -58.10
C PHE A 4 -5.42 -8.61 -56.79
N LYS A 5 -4.68 -9.60 -56.30
CA LYS A 5 -4.88 -10.22 -55.00
C LYS A 5 -4.21 -9.31 -53.96
N GLN A 6 -4.99 -8.48 -53.28
CA GLN A 6 -4.53 -7.84 -52.05
C GLN A 6 -4.49 -8.91 -50.97
N GLU A 7 -3.29 -9.36 -50.61
CA GLU A 7 -3.04 -10.03 -49.35
C GLU A 7 -3.13 -8.97 -48.25
N GLU A 8 -4.25 -8.95 -47.52
CA GLU A 8 -4.34 -8.32 -46.22
C GLU A 8 -3.39 -9.05 -45.27
N THR A 9 -2.19 -8.50 -45.09
CA THR A 9 -1.33 -8.84 -43.98
C THR A 9 -1.95 -8.29 -42.71
N SER A 10 -2.81 -9.10 -42.07
CA SER A 10 -3.25 -8.89 -40.70
C SER A 10 -2.04 -8.97 -39.76
N ASN A 11 -1.33 -7.86 -39.61
CA ASN A 11 -0.40 -7.63 -38.51
C ASN A 11 -1.22 -7.39 -37.24
N GLU A 12 -1.91 -8.41 -36.75
CA GLU A 12 -2.32 -8.43 -35.35
C GLU A 12 -1.13 -8.95 -34.54
N PRO A 13 -0.55 -8.15 -33.63
CA PRO A 13 0.44 -8.67 -32.71
C PRO A 13 -0.23 -9.72 -31.83
N ILE A 14 0.32 -10.93 -31.86
CA ILE A 14 -0.14 -12.15 -31.14
C ILE A 14 -0.13 -11.98 -29.60
N ASP A 15 0.22 -10.80 -29.08
CA ASP A 15 0.34 -10.49 -27.65
C ASP A 15 -0.24 -9.11 -27.30
N ALA A 16 -1.30 -8.68 -28.00
CA ALA A 16 -2.07 -7.53 -27.56
C ALA A 16 -2.88 -7.92 -26.31
N ALA A 17 -2.27 -7.69 -25.13
CA ALA A 17 -2.95 -7.86 -23.85
C ALA A 17 -4.32 -7.15 -23.90
N PRO A 18 -5.39 -7.78 -23.38
CA PRO A 18 -6.69 -7.15 -23.36
C PRO A 18 -6.59 -5.77 -22.70
N VAL A 19 -7.27 -4.77 -23.26
CA VAL A 19 -7.21 -3.36 -22.81
C VAL A 19 -7.55 -3.17 -21.31
N TRP A 20 -8.15 -4.19 -20.68
CA TRP A 20 -8.51 -4.23 -19.27
C TRP A 20 -7.44 -4.86 -18.34
N GLU A 21 -6.38 -5.47 -18.87
CA GLU A 21 -5.37 -6.15 -18.06
C GLU A 21 -4.24 -5.20 -17.65
N ASP A 22 -4.17 -4.91 -16.35
CA ASP A 22 -3.09 -4.13 -15.75
C ASP A 22 -1.71 -4.75 -16.01
N ALA A 23 -0.81 -3.98 -16.62
CA ALA A 23 0.52 -4.47 -16.99
C ALA A 23 1.35 -4.96 -15.79
N TYR A 24 1.18 -4.38 -14.60
CA TYR A 24 1.90 -4.81 -13.41
C TYR A 24 1.40 -6.17 -12.92
N ALA A 25 0.07 -6.35 -12.88
CA ALA A 25 -0.55 -7.62 -12.52
C ALA A 25 -0.13 -8.74 -13.48
N ARG A 26 -0.10 -8.46 -14.79
CA ARG A 26 0.36 -9.42 -15.79
C ARG A 26 1.82 -9.81 -15.58
N HIS A 27 2.70 -8.83 -15.39
CA HIS A 27 4.12 -9.08 -15.25
C HIS A 27 4.45 -9.89 -13.99
N ILE A 28 3.85 -9.55 -12.84
CA ILE A 28 4.09 -10.31 -11.61
C ILE A 28 3.58 -11.74 -11.71
N LYS A 29 2.40 -11.96 -12.32
CA LYS A 29 1.88 -13.32 -12.57
C LYS A 29 2.85 -14.12 -13.42
N LEU A 30 3.36 -13.54 -14.50
CA LEU A 30 4.32 -14.20 -15.38
C LEU A 30 5.59 -14.59 -14.61
N VAL A 31 6.19 -13.66 -13.88
CA VAL A 31 7.41 -13.92 -13.08
C VAL A 31 7.18 -15.02 -12.06
N VAL A 32 6.11 -14.94 -11.28
CA VAL A 32 5.81 -15.93 -10.24
C VAL A 32 5.50 -17.31 -10.87
N SER A 33 4.72 -17.34 -11.95
CA SER A 33 4.41 -18.58 -12.68
C SER A 33 5.68 -19.24 -13.21
N THR A 34 6.57 -18.47 -13.84
CA THR A 34 7.83 -18.99 -14.39
C THR A 34 8.74 -19.54 -13.29
N ILE A 35 8.84 -18.85 -12.15
CA ILE A 35 9.62 -19.36 -11.00
C ILE A 35 9.03 -20.66 -10.46
N LEU A 36 7.71 -20.76 -10.32
CA LEU A 36 7.08 -21.94 -9.72
C LEU A 36 6.98 -23.15 -10.64
N HIS A 37 6.86 -22.94 -11.95
CA HIS A 37 6.52 -24.00 -12.90
C HIS A 37 7.65 -24.31 -13.90
N ASP A 38 8.42 -23.31 -14.32
CA ASP A 38 9.38 -23.47 -15.42
C ASP A 38 10.85 -23.48 -14.96
N ARG A 39 11.13 -22.93 -13.76
CA ARG A 39 12.48 -22.74 -13.23
C ARG A 39 12.69 -23.47 -11.92
N GLU A 40 12.87 -24.79 -12.01
CA GLU A 40 13.14 -25.65 -10.86
C GLU A 40 14.37 -25.20 -10.06
N ASP A 41 15.40 -24.68 -10.75
CA ASP A 41 16.61 -24.14 -10.14
C ASP A 41 16.35 -22.96 -9.20
N PHE A 42 15.39 -22.08 -9.54
CA PHE A 42 14.97 -21.01 -8.64
C PHE A 42 13.95 -21.48 -7.61
N ARG A 43 13.02 -22.36 -7.98
CA ARG A 43 12.04 -22.91 -7.04
C ARG A 43 12.70 -23.64 -5.87
N ALA A 44 13.80 -24.35 -6.12
CA ALA A 44 14.55 -25.08 -5.10
C ALA A 44 15.19 -24.18 -4.03
N LEU A 45 15.32 -22.87 -4.29
CA LEU A 45 15.84 -21.89 -3.33
C LEU A 45 14.75 -21.38 -2.36
N LEU A 46 13.48 -21.64 -2.66
CA LEU A 46 12.35 -21.18 -1.86
C LEU A 46 11.94 -22.23 -0.81
N SER A 47 11.55 -21.75 0.35
CA SER A 47 10.90 -22.56 1.37
C SER A 47 9.49 -23.00 0.94
N ALA A 48 8.96 -24.02 1.60
CA ALA A 48 7.58 -24.46 1.37
C ALA A 48 6.55 -23.34 1.62
N ASP A 49 6.79 -22.50 2.62
CA ASP A 49 5.91 -21.37 2.95
C ASP A 49 5.93 -20.30 1.85
N GLU A 50 7.10 -19.97 1.30
CA GLU A 50 7.22 -19.02 0.18
C GLU A 50 6.54 -19.55 -1.09
N ILE A 51 6.70 -20.84 -1.39
CA ILE A 51 6.01 -21.51 -2.50
C ILE A 51 4.49 -21.46 -2.28
N ALA A 52 4.03 -21.70 -1.06
CA ALA A 52 2.60 -21.65 -0.73
C ALA A 52 2.03 -20.24 -0.90
N ILE A 53 2.72 -19.20 -0.41
CA ILE A 53 2.31 -17.80 -0.58
C ILE A 53 2.25 -17.43 -2.07
N ALA A 54 3.28 -17.78 -2.83
CA ALA A 54 3.34 -17.51 -4.27
C ALA A 54 2.23 -18.24 -5.04
N SER A 55 1.94 -19.49 -4.67
CA SER A 55 0.85 -20.27 -5.28
C SER A 55 -0.51 -19.64 -4.98
N ARG A 56 -0.78 -19.26 -3.73
CA ARG A 56 -2.02 -18.60 -3.32
C ARG A 56 -2.25 -17.29 -4.08
N PHE A 57 -1.21 -16.51 -4.32
CA PHE A 57 -1.31 -15.29 -5.14
C PHE A 57 -1.81 -15.58 -6.56
N LEU A 58 -1.39 -16.70 -7.17
CA LEU A 58 -1.82 -17.10 -8.50
C LEU A 58 -3.22 -17.72 -8.54
N THR A 59 -3.59 -18.50 -7.51
CA THR A 59 -4.81 -19.33 -7.53
C THR A 59 -5.99 -18.75 -6.77
N ASP A 60 -5.75 -18.16 -5.60
CA ASP A 60 -6.81 -17.78 -4.67
C ASP A 60 -7.35 -16.39 -4.99
N PHE A 61 -6.52 -15.53 -5.59
CA PHE A 61 -6.83 -14.13 -5.80
C PHE A 61 -7.56 -13.85 -7.10
N GLN A 62 -8.60 -13.04 -7.02
CA GLN A 62 -9.32 -12.52 -8.17
C GLN A 62 -8.44 -11.51 -8.93
N PRO A 63 -8.71 -11.27 -10.24
CA PRO A 63 -7.92 -10.34 -11.03
C PRO A 63 -7.76 -8.97 -10.39
N PHE A 64 -8.83 -8.44 -9.77
CA PHE A 64 -8.79 -7.14 -9.10
C PHE A 64 -7.88 -7.12 -7.86
N GLU A 65 -7.81 -8.21 -7.11
CA GLU A 65 -6.94 -8.35 -5.93
C GLU A 65 -5.47 -8.44 -6.35
N GLN A 66 -5.20 -9.20 -7.41
CA GLN A 66 -3.87 -9.29 -8.02
C GLN A 66 -3.39 -7.92 -8.55
N GLN A 67 -4.29 -7.16 -9.17
CA GLN A 67 -4.03 -5.79 -9.60
C GLN A 67 -3.67 -4.87 -8.45
N LEU A 68 -4.47 -4.87 -7.38
CA LEU A 68 -4.18 -4.06 -6.21
C LEU A 68 -2.84 -4.44 -5.58
N TYR A 69 -2.58 -5.73 -5.40
CA TYR A 69 -1.32 -6.24 -4.86
C TYR A 69 -0.12 -5.76 -5.70
N ALA A 70 -0.17 -5.99 -7.02
CA ALA A 70 0.91 -5.63 -7.93
C ALA A 70 1.19 -4.12 -7.93
N ARG A 71 0.13 -3.30 -7.90
CA ARG A 71 0.26 -1.83 -7.82
C ARG A 71 0.93 -1.39 -6.52
N LEU A 72 0.57 -1.98 -5.39
CA LEU A 72 1.19 -1.64 -4.10
C LEU A 72 2.64 -2.12 -4.02
N LEU A 73 2.95 -3.31 -4.54
CA LEU A 73 4.31 -3.87 -4.55
C LEU A 73 5.31 -2.97 -5.29
N GLN A 74 4.85 -2.29 -6.35
CA GLN A 74 5.69 -1.38 -7.15
C GLN A 74 5.88 0.00 -6.52
N ARG A 75 5.11 0.34 -5.47
CA ARG A 75 5.19 1.66 -4.84
C ARG A 75 6.26 1.70 -3.75
N GLN A 76 6.81 2.89 -3.56
CA GLN A 76 7.74 3.15 -2.48
C GLN A 76 7.03 3.12 -1.12
N GLY A 77 7.61 2.36 -0.20
CA GLY A 77 7.24 2.34 1.20
C GLY A 77 6.09 1.36 1.51
N PRO A 78 5.95 0.94 2.78
CA PRO A 78 4.99 -0.08 3.16
C PRO A 78 3.61 0.47 3.58
N TRP A 79 3.45 1.80 3.69
CA TRP A 79 2.28 2.42 4.30
C TRP A 79 1.43 3.19 3.29
N PHE A 80 0.16 2.81 3.18
CA PHE A 80 -0.77 3.40 2.24
C PHE A 80 -2.11 3.74 2.90
N ARG A 81 -2.68 4.89 2.54
CA ARG A 81 -4.04 5.26 2.93
C ARG A 81 -5.04 4.59 1.99
N ILE A 82 -5.98 3.81 2.51
CA ILE A 82 -6.98 3.10 1.69
C ILE A 82 -7.75 4.06 0.77
N SER A 83 -8.13 5.25 1.27
CA SER A 83 -8.84 6.25 0.46
C SER A 83 -8.02 6.83 -0.69
N SER A 84 -6.70 6.65 -0.71
CA SER A 84 -5.85 7.05 -1.84
C SER A 84 -5.81 6.00 -2.96
N LEU A 85 -6.20 4.75 -2.67
CA LEU A 85 -6.06 3.61 -3.57
C LEU A 85 -7.08 3.63 -4.72
N LEU A 86 -8.26 4.23 -4.51
CA LEU A 86 -9.29 4.34 -5.56
C LEU A 86 -8.75 4.99 -6.85
N ARG A 87 -7.82 5.93 -6.72
CA ARG A 87 -7.25 6.67 -7.85
C ARG A 87 -6.60 5.76 -8.90
N TYR A 88 -6.15 4.57 -8.53
CA TYR A 88 -5.53 3.62 -9.45
C TYR A 88 -6.53 2.94 -10.38
N PHE A 89 -7.81 2.92 -10.01
CA PHE A 89 -8.85 2.18 -10.71
C PHE A 89 -9.86 3.09 -11.43
N ASN A 90 -9.73 4.41 -11.26
CA ASN A 90 -10.53 5.39 -12.00
C ASN A 90 -10.08 5.55 -13.46
N GLN A 91 -8.95 4.96 -13.87
CA GLN A 91 -8.41 5.04 -15.23
C GLN A 91 -8.83 3.85 -16.12
N THR A 92 -9.41 2.81 -15.52
CA THR A 92 -9.95 1.65 -16.23
C THR A 92 -11.42 1.89 -16.57
N THR A 93 -11.90 1.33 -17.69
CA THR A 93 -13.31 1.36 -18.15
C THR A 93 -14.32 0.80 -17.14
N GLN A 94 -13.84 0.16 -16.07
CA GLN A 94 -14.64 -0.38 -14.99
C GLN A 94 -14.75 0.64 -13.84
N LEU A 95 -15.98 1.08 -13.56
CA LEU A 95 -16.28 1.94 -12.41
C LEU A 95 -16.09 1.13 -11.12
N VAL A 96 -14.93 1.31 -10.47
CA VAL A 96 -14.65 0.75 -9.16
C VAL A 96 -15.15 1.73 -8.09
N THR A 97 -15.85 1.21 -7.09
CA THR A 97 -16.34 2.00 -5.94
C THR A 97 -15.34 1.96 -4.78
N ASN A 98 -15.41 2.97 -3.90
CA ASN A 98 -14.62 2.97 -2.66
C ASN A 98 -14.90 1.72 -1.79
N GLN A 99 -16.13 1.21 -1.81
CA GLN A 99 -16.51 0.03 -1.03
C GLN A 99 -15.79 -1.22 -1.55
N GLN A 100 -15.77 -1.43 -2.86
CA GLN A 100 -15.07 -2.57 -3.46
C GLN A 100 -13.56 -2.58 -3.14
N VAL A 101 -12.91 -1.41 -3.16
CA VAL A 101 -11.49 -1.30 -2.76
C VAL A 101 -11.31 -1.66 -1.27
N GLN A 102 -12.22 -1.22 -0.40
CA GLN A 102 -12.17 -1.56 1.02
C GLN A 102 -12.36 -3.05 1.26
N ASP A 103 -13.36 -3.66 0.61
CA ASP A 103 -13.66 -5.08 0.74
C ASP A 103 -12.46 -5.94 0.32
N VAL A 104 -11.80 -5.58 -0.78
CA VAL A 104 -10.58 -6.26 -1.25
C VAL A 104 -9.42 -6.07 -0.27
N VAL A 105 -9.20 -4.86 0.23
CA VAL A 105 -8.16 -4.65 1.26
C VAL A 105 -8.44 -5.50 2.50
N HIS A 106 -9.69 -5.61 2.94
CA HIS A 106 -10.08 -6.46 4.06
C HIS A 106 -9.86 -7.95 3.78
N ALA A 107 -10.22 -8.43 2.59
CA ALA A 107 -9.96 -9.81 2.16
C ALA A 107 -8.46 -10.13 2.16
N MET A 108 -7.63 -9.20 1.66
CA MET A 108 -6.18 -9.37 1.62
C MET A 108 -5.51 -9.28 3.01
N ILE A 109 -6.08 -8.50 3.93
CA ILE A 109 -5.66 -8.52 5.35
C ILE A 109 -6.00 -9.88 5.98
N HIS A 110 -7.20 -10.40 5.75
CA HIS A 110 -7.61 -11.72 6.23
C HIS A 110 -6.75 -12.85 5.64
N ALA A 111 -6.34 -12.71 4.39
CA ALA A 111 -5.44 -13.64 3.72
C ALA A 111 -3.97 -13.54 4.17
N HIS A 112 -3.65 -12.59 5.06
CA HIS A 112 -2.29 -12.26 5.54
C HIS A 112 -1.33 -11.69 4.48
N PHE A 113 -1.85 -11.16 3.37
CA PHE A 113 -1.04 -10.47 2.37
C PHE A 113 -0.82 -9.00 2.71
N PHE A 114 -1.76 -8.38 3.44
CA PHE A 114 -1.61 -7.04 3.99
C PHE A 114 -1.70 -7.03 5.51
N GLN A 115 -1.10 -6.02 6.11
CA GLN A 115 -1.17 -5.78 7.55
C GLN A 115 -1.80 -4.42 7.81
N SER A 116 -2.74 -4.38 8.76
CA SER A 116 -3.28 -3.11 9.26
C SER A 116 -2.24 -2.40 10.12
N PHE A 117 -2.19 -1.08 10.02
CA PHE A 117 -1.31 -0.29 10.87
C PHE A 117 -1.67 -0.50 12.36
N PRO A 118 -0.71 -0.85 13.22
CA PRO A 118 -1.00 -1.09 14.64
C PRO A 118 -1.30 0.24 15.33
N MET A 119 -2.56 0.50 15.69
CA MET A 119 -2.95 1.77 16.33
C MET A 119 -2.68 1.82 17.85
N SER A 120 -2.44 0.67 18.48
CA SER A 120 -2.33 0.56 19.94
C SER A 120 -0.92 0.24 20.37
N LEU A 121 -0.38 1.11 21.23
CA LEU A 121 0.67 0.78 22.17
C LEU A 121 0.04 -0.11 23.26
N LYS A 122 -0.02 -1.42 23.05
CA LYS A 122 -0.10 -2.35 24.21
C LYS A 122 1.12 -2.08 25.09
N LYS A 123 1.17 -2.59 26.34
CA LYS A 123 2.36 -2.45 27.21
C LYS A 123 3.58 -3.07 26.49
N LEU A 124 4.27 -2.23 25.74
CA LEU A 124 5.43 -2.56 24.95
C LEU A 124 6.66 -2.34 25.83
N SER A 125 7.73 -3.06 25.55
CA SER A 125 9.00 -2.72 26.19
C SER A 125 9.43 -1.31 25.73
N PRO A 126 10.27 -0.59 26.51
CA PRO A 126 10.76 0.72 26.09
C PRO A 126 11.44 0.73 24.70
N SER A 127 12.07 -0.38 24.31
CA SER A 127 12.66 -0.55 22.98
C SER A 127 11.58 -0.61 21.90
N ASP A 128 10.56 -1.45 22.12
CA ASP A 128 9.46 -1.62 21.16
C ASP A 128 8.61 -0.35 21.03
N GLU A 129 8.47 0.43 22.11
CA GLU A 129 7.83 1.75 22.07
C GLU A 129 8.56 2.71 21.13
N SER A 130 9.89 2.74 21.15
CA SER A 130 10.68 3.61 20.27
C SER A 130 10.52 3.18 18.82
N THR A 131 10.65 1.88 18.54
CA THR A 131 10.44 1.32 17.20
C THR A 131 9.04 1.64 16.70
N HIS A 132 8.02 1.48 17.54
CA HIS A 132 6.64 1.80 17.17
C HIS A 132 6.46 3.28 16.83
N ILE A 133 7.07 4.20 17.59
CA ILE A 133 7.04 5.64 17.29
C ILE A 133 7.69 5.91 15.93
N ASP A 134 8.84 5.30 15.64
CA ASP A 134 9.53 5.49 14.37
C ASP A 134 8.73 4.94 13.19
N THR A 135 8.14 3.75 13.34
CA THR A 135 7.21 3.19 12.35
C THR A 135 5.98 4.09 12.14
N THR A 136 5.44 4.65 13.22
CA THR A 136 4.31 5.59 13.14
C THR A 136 4.69 6.86 12.39
N LEU A 137 5.85 7.44 12.67
CA LEU A 137 6.34 8.62 11.97
C LEU A 137 6.53 8.36 10.48
N GLN A 138 7.09 7.21 10.10
CA GLN A 138 7.25 6.80 8.71
C GLN A 138 5.90 6.61 7.99
N ALA A 139 4.92 6.01 8.67
CA ALA A 139 3.57 5.85 8.13
C ALA A 139 2.88 7.21 7.92
N ILE A 140 3.01 8.10 8.89
CA ILE A 140 2.49 9.47 8.83
C ILE A 140 3.16 10.26 7.71
N GLU A 141 4.48 10.20 7.56
CA GLU A 141 5.21 10.87 6.49
C GLU A 141 4.67 10.49 5.09
N SER A 142 4.45 9.18 4.92
CA SER A 142 4.00 8.56 3.67
C SER A 142 2.53 8.87 3.36
N CYS A 143 1.67 8.93 4.39
CA CYS A 143 0.22 9.01 4.21
C CYS A 143 -0.38 10.40 4.44
N ALA A 144 0.26 11.26 5.25
CA ALA A 144 -0.30 12.55 5.65
C ALA A 144 0.04 13.67 4.65
N SER A 145 -0.94 14.53 4.41
CA SER A 145 -0.77 15.81 3.73
C SER A 145 -0.18 16.87 4.67
N ALA A 146 0.37 17.95 4.10
CA ALA A 146 0.93 19.05 4.90
C ALA A 146 -0.10 19.72 5.84
N PRO A 147 -1.36 19.96 5.43
CA PRO A 147 -2.39 20.48 6.34
C PRO A 147 -2.69 19.53 7.51
N GLU A 148 -2.77 18.22 7.26
CA GLU A 148 -3.03 17.25 8.33
C GLU A 148 -1.87 17.19 9.34
N LEU A 149 -0.61 17.30 8.88
CA LEU A 149 0.54 17.41 9.77
C LEU A 149 0.53 18.68 10.61
N ALA A 150 0.13 19.81 10.01
CA ALA A 150 -0.01 21.06 10.76
C ALA A 150 -1.07 20.95 11.86
N LEU A 151 -2.21 20.34 11.56
CA LEU A 151 -3.26 20.04 12.55
C LEU A 151 -2.75 19.14 13.68
N LEU A 152 -2.02 18.08 13.33
CA LEU A 152 -1.41 17.17 14.32
C LEU A 152 -0.44 17.92 15.24
N TYR A 153 0.44 18.74 14.67
CA TYR A 153 1.39 19.54 15.44
C TYR A 153 0.69 20.55 16.35
N THR A 154 -0.35 21.23 15.86
CA THR A 154 -1.16 22.15 16.67
C THR A 154 -1.89 21.40 17.79
N LYS A 155 -2.42 20.20 17.54
CA LYS A 155 -3.08 19.39 18.57
C LYS A 155 -2.12 18.95 19.67
N MET A 156 -0.84 18.74 19.34
CA MET A 156 0.18 18.34 20.31
C MET A 156 0.81 19.50 21.08
N THR A 157 0.95 20.68 20.46
CA THR A 157 1.76 21.78 21.01
C THR A 157 0.99 23.09 21.23
N GLY A 158 -0.25 23.19 20.73
CA GLY A 158 -1.02 24.44 20.68
C GLY A 158 -0.49 25.47 19.68
N SER A 159 0.64 25.20 19.01
CA SER A 159 1.30 26.16 18.13
C SER A 159 0.78 26.08 16.70
N LYS A 160 0.52 27.25 16.09
CA LYS A 160 0.07 27.41 14.70
C LYS A 160 1.15 27.97 13.77
N LYS A 161 2.43 27.70 14.07
CA LYS A 161 3.54 28.20 13.24
C LYS A 161 3.47 27.61 11.83
N HIS A 162 3.48 28.47 10.82
CA HIS A 162 3.64 28.05 9.42
C HIS A 162 5.05 27.50 9.20
N ARG A 163 5.12 26.27 8.69
CA ARG A 163 6.33 25.51 8.45
C ARG A 163 6.13 24.62 7.23
N THR A 164 7.22 24.21 6.59
CA THR A 164 7.16 23.24 5.49
C THR A 164 6.77 21.85 6.01
N LYS A 165 6.32 20.94 5.14
CA LYS A 165 5.92 19.57 5.53
C LYS A 165 7.03 18.85 6.30
N THR A 166 8.28 18.96 5.82
CA THR A 166 9.47 18.34 6.43
C THR A 166 9.78 18.94 7.80
N ASP A 167 9.68 20.27 7.94
CA ASP A 167 9.96 20.95 9.22
C ASP A 167 8.91 20.63 10.28
N VAL A 168 7.63 20.51 9.87
CA VAL A 168 6.54 20.10 10.77
C VAL A 168 6.77 18.66 11.21
N LEU A 169 7.11 17.75 10.30
CA LEU A 169 7.36 16.35 10.63
C LEU A 169 8.56 16.21 11.59
N ALA A 170 9.67 16.91 11.34
CA ALA A 170 10.83 16.91 12.22
C ALA A 170 10.48 17.46 13.62
N ALA A 171 9.63 18.49 13.69
CA ALA A 171 9.15 19.04 14.95
C ALA A 171 8.24 18.06 15.71
N ILE A 172 7.32 17.39 15.01
CA ILE A 172 6.48 16.32 15.59
C ILE A 172 7.38 15.21 16.13
N ALA A 173 8.35 14.74 15.35
CA ALA A 173 9.30 13.70 15.75
C ALA A 173 10.06 14.09 17.03
N LYS A 174 10.54 15.33 17.12
CA LYS A 174 11.19 15.86 18.32
C LYS A 174 10.24 15.82 19.52
N VAL A 175 9.00 16.29 19.36
CA VAL A 175 8.01 16.33 20.44
C VAL A 175 7.66 14.92 20.93
N VAL A 176 7.34 13.96 20.06
CA VAL A 176 6.94 12.61 20.49
C VAL A 176 8.08 11.81 21.15
N LYS A 177 9.33 12.06 20.74
CA LYS A 177 10.49 11.38 21.32
C LYS A 177 10.89 11.96 22.68
N THR A 178 10.72 13.27 22.88
CA THR A 178 11.19 13.96 24.08
C THR A 178 10.11 14.14 25.15
N GLN A 179 8.86 14.34 24.76
CA GLN A 179 7.78 14.64 25.68
C GLN A 179 7.04 13.38 26.12
N ARG A 180 6.53 13.40 27.35
CA ARG A 180 5.66 12.38 27.95
C ARG A 180 4.42 13.05 28.51
N ARG A 181 3.34 12.29 28.59
CA ARG A 181 2.10 12.71 29.25
C ARG A 181 2.29 12.73 30.77
N ILE A 182 1.35 13.35 31.49
CA ILE A 182 1.39 13.48 32.95
C ILE A 182 1.40 12.11 33.64
N ASP A 183 0.75 11.11 33.04
CA ASP A 183 0.76 9.71 33.47
C ASP A 183 2.07 8.97 33.14
N GLY A 184 3.07 9.67 32.60
CA GLY A 184 4.35 9.12 32.16
C GLY A 184 4.31 8.38 30.82
N SER A 185 3.12 8.23 30.21
CA SER A 185 2.98 7.52 28.93
C SER A 185 3.54 8.35 27.77
N ARG A 186 3.85 7.69 26.65
CA ARG A 186 4.15 8.39 25.39
C ARG A 186 2.89 9.07 24.85
N ILE A 187 3.12 10.07 23.99
CA ILE A 187 2.03 10.72 23.24
C ILE A 187 1.45 9.68 22.26
N PRO A 188 0.13 9.46 22.23
CA PRO A 188 -0.51 8.47 21.36
C PRO A 188 -0.60 8.98 19.92
N LEU A 189 0.56 9.10 19.26
CA LEU A 189 0.72 9.70 17.93
C LEU A 189 -0.20 9.06 16.88
N ALA A 190 -0.23 7.73 16.81
CA ALA A 190 -1.05 6.99 15.86
C ALA A 190 -2.54 7.29 16.04
N SER A 191 -3.03 7.28 17.30
CA SER A 191 -4.43 7.55 17.61
C SER A 191 -4.81 9.00 17.29
N LEU A 192 -3.93 9.97 17.59
CA LEU A 192 -4.16 11.37 17.25
C LEU A 192 -4.26 11.60 15.75
N MET A 193 -3.38 10.97 14.97
CA MET A 193 -3.44 11.06 13.52
C MET A 193 -4.69 10.39 12.95
N HIS A 194 -5.05 9.22 13.49
CA HIS A 194 -6.25 8.50 13.07
C HIS A 194 -7.51 9.35 13.25
N GLN A 195 -7.64 10.06 14.38
CA GLN A 195 -8.74 11.00 14.59
C GLN A 195 -8.78 12.09 13.53
N ILE A 196 -7.64 12.71 13.20
CA ILE A 196 -7.57 13.75 12.16
C ILE A 196 -8.04 13.21 10.81
N TRP A 197 -7.69 11.96 10.48
CA TRP A 197 -8.16 11.33 9.24
C TRP A 197 -9.64 10.95 9.23
N LEU A 198 -10.25 10.73 10.39
CA LEU A 198 -11.69 10.50 10.52
C LEU A 198 -12.46 11.82 10.43
N ASP A 199 -11.97 12.87 11.09
CA ASP A 199 -12.60 14.20 11.11
C ASP A 199 -12.57 14.88 9.73
N ALA A 200 -11.63 14.49 8.86
CA ALA A 200 -11.51 15.01 7.49
C ALA A 200 -12.45 14.32 6.48
N ARG A 201 -13.31 13.39 6.90
CA ARG A 201 -14.27 12.67 6.05
C ARG A 201 -15.64 13.30 6.06
#